data_AF-A0A2E3K7U9-F1
#
_entry.id   AF-A0A2E3K7U9-F1
#
_cell.length_a   1.000
_cell.length_b   1.000
_cell.length_c   1.000
_cell.angle_alpha   90.00
_cell.angle_beta   90.00
_cell.angle_gamma   90.00
#
_symmetry.space_group_name_H-M   'P 1'
#
loop_
_entity.id
_entity.type
_entity.pdbx_description
1 polymer ?
#
loop_
_entity_poly.entity_id
_entity_poly.type
_entity_poly.pdbx_seq_one_letter_code
_entity_poly.pdbx_strand_id
1 'polypeptide(L)'
;MKKNIIIGFLILVPIIVAPVVYFQHDRIENLFSSQTADWNSLVKRNGLYYQKFTEEPFTGKVTGEQRGKIANGKTDGTFVVYRADGSKHVRESGVYRKNKKVSD
;
A
#
# COMPACT_ATOMS: atom_id res chain seq x y z
N MET A 1 -1.14 -18.66 -47.22
CA MET A 1 -0.88 -17.25 -46.82
C MET A 1 -1.54 -16.81 -45.51
N LYS A 2 -2.67 -17.37 -45.05
CA LYS A 2 -3.32 -16.91 -43.79
C LYS A 2 -2.68 -17.42 -42.49
N LYS A 3 -2.01 -18.59 -42.49
CA LYS A 3 -1.37 -19.17 -41.29
C LYS A 3 -0.20 -18.33 -40.75
N ASN A 4 0.60 -17.72 -41.64
CA ASN A 4 1.78 -16.92 -41.25
C ASN A 4 1.40 -15.58 -40.59
N ILE A 5 0.25 -15.00 -40.98
CA ILE A 5 -0.30 -13.78 -40.36
C ILE A 5 -0.79 -14.08 -38.93
N ILE A 6 -1.47 -15.23 -38.73
CA ILE A 6 -1.97 -15.64 -37.41
C ILE A 6 -0.81 -15.93 -36.45
N ILE A 7 0.26 -16.58 -36.92
CA ILE A 7 1.46 -16.88 -36.12
C ILE A 7 2.17 -15.58 -35.69
N GLY A 8 2.26 -14.58 -36.56
CA GLY A 8 2.82 -13.27 -36.22
C GLY A 8 2.08 -12.57 -35.08
N PHE A 9 0.73 -12.59 -35.11
CA PHE A 9 -0.09 -12.05 -34.02
C PHE A 9 0.05 -12.84 -32.70
N LEU A 10 0.18 -14.17 -32.78
CA LEU A 10 0.32 -15.02 -31.59
C LEU A 10 1.62 -14.75 -30.81
N ILE A 11 2.67 -14.31 -31.49
CA ILE A 11 4.00 -14.06 -30.91
C ILE A 11 4.17 -12.58 -30.53
N LEU A 12 3.68 -11.64 -31.34
CA LEU A 12 3.87 -10.21 -31.09
C LEU A 12 3.01 -9.65 -29.95
N VAL A 13 1.78 -10.15 -29.79
CA VAL A 13 0.87 -9.69 -28.73
C VAL A 13 1.44 -9.90 -27.32
N PRO A 14 1.91 -11.10 -26.92
CA PRO A 14 2.48 -11.28 -25.59
C PRO A 14 3.77 -10.47 -25.38
N ILE A 15 4.55 -10.21 -26.42
CA ILE A 15 5.79 -9.39 -26.34
C ILE A 15 5.46 -7.93 -26.04
N ILE A 16 4.31 -7.40 -26.48
CA ILE A 16 3.91 -6.02 -26.20
C ILE A 16 3.13 -5.93 -24.89
N VAL A 17 2.26 -6.91 -24.61
CA VAL A 17 1.39 -6.91 -23.42
C VAL A 17 2.18 -7.22 -22.15
N ALA A 18 3.10 -8.20 -22.18
CA ALA A 18 3.82 -8.60 -20.96
C ALA A 18 4.68 -7.47 -20.37
N PRO A 19 5.48 -6.70 -21.13
CA PRO A 19 6.22 -5.57 -20.59
C PRO A 19 5.30 -4.47 -20.10
N VAL A 20 4.18 -4.20 -20.78
CA VAL A 20 3.24 -3.15 -20.37
C VAL A 20 2.55 -3.51 -19.06
N VAL A 21 2.08 -4.76 -18.90
CA VAL A 21 1.45 -5.25 -17.67
C VAL A 21 2.46 -5.33 -16.53
N TYR A 22 3.66 -5.86 -16.80
CA TYR A 22 4.74 -5.96 -15.81
C TYR A 22 5.19 -4.56 -15.33
N PHE A 23 5.40 -3.64 -16.26
CA PHE A 23 5.79 -2.26 -15.95
C PHE A 23 4.68 -1.48 -15.22
N GLN A 24 3.40 -1.77 -15.50
CA GLN A 24 2.29 -1.19 -14.73
C GLN A 24 2.28 -1.70 -13.28
N HIS A 25 2.55 -2.98 -13.05
CA HIS A 25 2.59 -3.55 -11.69
C HIS A 25 3.65 -2.84 -10.81
N ASP A 26 4.89 -2.72 -11.29
CA ASP A 26 5.98 -2.05 -10.55
C ASP A 26 5.70 -0.55 -10.30
N ARG A 27 5.04 0.13 -11.25
CA ARG A 27 4.67 1.55 -11.10
C ARG A 27 3.59 1.76 -10.04
N ILE A 28 2.63 0.85 -9.94
CA ILE A 28 1.54 0.92 -8.97
C ILE A 28 2.09 0.75 -7.55
N GLU A 29 2.99 -0.22 -7.30
CA GLU A 29 3.58 -0.40 -5.97
C GLU A 29 4.41 0.81 -5.51
N ASN A 30 5.14 1.45 -6.44
CA ASN A 30 5.89 2.67 -6.16
C ASN A 30 4.97 3.90 -5.95
N LEU A 31 3.85 3.98 -6.67
CA LEU A 31 2.86 5.05 -6.51
C LEU A 31 2.18 4.99 -5.13
N PHE A 32 1.88 3.80 -4.63
CA PHE A 32 1.35 3.65 -3.28
C PHE A 32 2.43 3.91 -2.20
N SER A 33 3.69 3.58 -2.48
CA SER A 33 4.79 3.88 -1.54
C SER A 33 5.06 5.38 -1.35
N SER A 34 4.69 6.23 -2.31
CA SER A 34 4.80 7.69 -2.19
C SER A 34 3.59 8.35 -1.51
N GLN A 35 2.47 7.64 -1.41
CA GLN A 35 1.25 8.18 -0.84
C GLN A 35 1.44 8.45 0.66
N THR A 36 1.09 9.67 1.10
CA THR A 36 1.16 10.08 2.51
C THR A 36 -0.20 10.62 2.94
N ALA A 37 -0.73 10.12 4.06
CA ALA A 37 -2.00 10.56 4.62
C ALA A 37 -1.88 10.89 6.10
N ASP A 38 -2.72 11.78 6.60
CA ASP A 38 -2.84 12.01 8.04
C ASP A 38 -3.66 10.89 8.69
N TRP A 39 -3.27 10.46 9.89
CA TRP A 39 -3.96 9.40 10.64
C TRP A 39 -5.45 9.69 10.81
N ASN A 40 -5.82 10.95 11.05
CA ASN A 40 -7.22 11.36 11.26
C ASN A 40 -8.04 11.41 9.95
N SER A 41 -7.37 11.29 8.80
CA SER A 41 -8.02 11.17 7.50
C SER A 41 -8.40 9.72 7.14
N LEU A 42 -7.88 8.74 7.88
CA LEU A 42 -8.13 7.33 7.66
C LEU A 42 -9.33 6.83 8.47
N VAL A 43 -10.04 5.85 7.93
CA VAL A 43 -11.14 5.14 8.60
C VAL A 43 -10.86 3.64 8.60
N LYS A 44 -11.19 2.98 9.71
CA LYS A 44 -11.02 1.53 9.85
C LYS A 44 -12.34 0.83 9.53
N ARG A 45 -12.35 -0.03 8.51
CA ARG A 45 -13.50 -0.86 8.11
C ARG A 45 -13.05 -2.32 8.03
N ASN A 46 -13.74 -3.24 8.67
CA ASN A 46 -13.39 -4.67 8.69
C ASN A 46 -11.90 -4.95 9.03
N GLY A 47 -11.31 -4.14 9.94
CA GLY A 47 -9.93 -4.30 10.36
C GLY A 47 -8.86 -3.73 9.41
N LEU A 48 -9.27 -3.14 8.28
CA LEU A 48 -8.39 -2.49 7.30
C LEU A 48 -8.56 -0.97 7.34
N TYR A 49 -7.48 -0.24 7.12
CA TYR A 49 -7.48 1.22 7.00
C TYR A 49 -7.75 1.65 5.56
N TYR A 50 -8.58 2.65 5.40
CA TYR A 50 -8.97 3.26 4.13
C TYR A 50 -8.94 4.77 4.25
N GLN A 51 -8.71 5.47 3.14
CA GLN A 51 -8.99 6.90 3.09
C GLN A 51 -10.52 7.10 3.04
N LYS A 52 -10.99 8.24 3.55
CA LYS A 52 -12.42 8.59 3.42
C LYS A 52 -12.82 8.60 1.95
N PHE A 53 -14.00 8.08 1.66
CA PHE A 53 -14.60 8.01 0.32
C PHE A 53 -13.85 7.15 -0.72
N THR A 54 -12.90 6.32 -0.28
CA THR A 54 -12.29 5.30 -1.15
C THR A 54 -12.84 3.93 -0.82
N GLU A 55 -12.76 3.00 -1.76
CA GLU A 55 -13.08 1.58 -1.54
C GLU A 55 -11.82 0.72 -1.40
N GLU A 56 -10.68 1.20 -1.88
CA GLU A 56 -9.41 0.49 -1.84
C GLU A 56 -8.70 0.67 -0.48
N PRO A 57 -8.17 -0.42 0.12
CA PRO A 57 -7.37 -0.35 1.33
C PRO A 57 -6.15 0.56 1.14
N PHE A 58 -5.87 1.40 2.13
CA PHE A 58 -4.78 2.36 2.06
C PHE A 58 -3.42 1.64 2.06
N THR A 59 -2.52 2.08 1.17
CA THR A 59 -1.11 1.69 1.16
C THR A 59 -0.29 2.97 1.04
N GLY A 60 0.61 3.19 2.00
CA GLY A 60 1.42 4.40 2.05
C GLY A 60 1.94 4.72 3.45
N LYS A 61 2.52 5.91 3.58
CA LYS A 61 2.99 6.46 4.86
C LYS A 61 1.85 7.20 5.56
N VAL A 62 1.81 7.08 6.88
CA VAL A 62 0.87 7.83 7.72
C VAL A 62 1.61 8.82 8.61
N THR A 63 1.03 9.99 8.80
CA THR A 63 1.52 11.08 9.67
C THR A 63 0.48 11.48 10.71
N GLY A 64 0.81 12.42 11.60
CA GLY A 64 -0.09 12.88 12.66
C GLY A 64 0.15 12.17 14.00
N GLU A 65 -0.94 11.83 14.70
CA GLU A 65 -0.92 11.14 16.01
C GLU A 65 -0.35 9.73 15.91
N GLN A 66 -0.53 9.06 14.77
CA GLN A 66 0.16 7.80 14.51
C GLN A 66 0.97 7.91 13.23
N ARG A 67 2.21 7.44 13.28
CA ARG A 67 3.17 7.57 12.19
C ARG A 67 3.79 6.24 11.85
N GLY A 68 3.85 5.91 10.56
CA GLY A 68 4.46 4.67 10.11
C GLY A 68 4.00 4.31 8.70
N LYS A 69 4.14 3.04 8.33
CA LYS A 69 3.68 2.53 7.04
C LYS A 69 2.45 1.65 7.21
N ILE A 70 1.51 1.80 6.29
CA ILE A 70 0.38 0.90 6.10
C ILE A 70 0.56 0.23 4.74
N ALA A 71 0.38 -1.08 4.69
CA ALA A 71 0.37 -1.87 3.47
C ALA A 71 -0.94 -2.66 3.39
N ASN A 72 -1.68 -2.46 2.30
CA ASN A 72 -2.98 -3.10 2.05
C ASN A 72 -3.94 -2.97 3.23
N GLY A 73 -4.03 -1.76 3.78
CA GLY A 73 -4.88 -1.42 4.93
C GLY A 73 -4.39 -1.95 6.28
N LYS A 74 -3.18 -2.51 6.40
CA LYS A 74 -2.63 -3.01 7.66
C LYS A 74 -1.33 -2.31 8.02
N THR A 75 -1.11 -2.03 9.30
CA THR A 75 0.17 -1.48 9.76
C THR A 75 1.30 -2.48 9.52
N ASP A 76 2.43 -1.97 9.02
CA ASP A 76 3.60 -2.77 8.66
C ASP A 76 4.90 -1.99 8.94
N GLY A 77 5.85 -2.63 9.59
CA GLY A 77 7.09 -2.01 10.03
C GLY A 77 6.93 -1.13 11.28
N THR A 78 7.83 -0.15 11.43
CA THR A 78 7.84 0.74 12.59
C THR A 78 6.62 1.66 12.59
N PHE A 79 5.87 1.63 13.69
CA PHE A 79 4.72 2.47 13.93
C PHE A 79 4.90 3.20 15.28
N VAL A 80 4.75 4.52 15.27
CA VAL A 80 4.90 5.38 16.44
C VAL A 80 3.57 6.05 16.73
N VAL A 81 3.09 5.89 17.95
CA VAL A 81 1.86 6.52 18.41
C VAL A 81 2.22 7.65 19.38
N TYR A 82 1.58 8.79 19.23
CA TYR A 82 1.72 9.96 20.08
C TYR A 82 0.41 10.20 20.83
N ARG A 83 0.51 10.67 22.06
CA ARG A 83 -0.63 11.15 22.84
C ARG A 83 -1.00 12.57 22.41
N ALA A 84 -2.17 13.05 22.86
CA ALA A 84 -2.62 14.42 22.63
C ALA A 84 -1.66 15.49 23.17
N ASP A 85 -0.86 15.17 24.19
CA ASP A 85 0.18 16.05 24.74
C ASP A 85 1.50 16.04 23.92
N GLY A 86 1.56 15.28 22.83
CA GLY A 86 2.74 15.13 21.98
C GLY A 86 3.77 14.12 22.50
N SER A 87 3.56 13.52 23.67
CA SER A 87 4.44 12.48 24.20
C SER A 87 4.28 11.16 23.44
N LYS A 88 5.38 10.41 23.29
CA LYS A 88 5.34 9.09 22.64
C LYS A 88 4.59 8.09 23.51
N HIS A 89 3.61 7.41 22.93
CA HIS A 89 2.88 6.33 23.55
C HIS A 89 3.67 5.03 23.43
N VAL A 90 4.59 4.78 24.38
CA VAL A 90 5.58 3.68 24.30
C VAL A 90 4.93 2.31 24.17
N ARG A 91 3.82 2.05 24.88
CA ARG A 91 3.11 0.76 24.85
C ARG A 91 2.49 0.44 23.49
N GLU A 92 2.03 1.46 22.76
CA GLU A 92 1.39 1.29 21.45
C GLU A 92 2.38 1.46 20.30
N SER A 93 3.48 2.17 20.52
CA SER A 93 4.56 2.27 19.55
C SER A 93 5.34 0.95 19.45
N GLY A 94 5.82 0.61 18.27
CA GLY A 94 6.71 -0.53 18.06
C GLY A 94 6.73 -1.00 16.63
N VAL A 95 7.22 -2.22 16.40
CA VAL A 95 7.23 -2.85 15.09
C VAL A 95 5.95 -3.67 14.92
N TYR A 96 5.25 -3.46 13.81
CA TYR A 96 4.01 -4.14 13.47
C TYR A 96 4.19 -5.01 12.23
N ARG A 97 3.46 -6.12 12.17
CA ARG A 97 3.27 -6.93 10.97
C ARG A 97 1.79 -7.29 10.85
N LYS A 98 1.14 -6.83 9.78
CA LYS A 98 -0.28 -7.11 9.51
C LYS A 98 -1.17 -6.77 10.73
N ASN A 99 -1.03 -5.56 11.29
CA ASN A 99 -1.73 -5.09 12.50
C ASN A 99 -1.35 -5.74 13.84
N LYS A 100 -0.42 -6.70 13.87
CA LYS A 100 0.05 -7.30 15.13
C LYS A 100 1.39 -6.70 15.53
N LYS A 101 1.48 -6.20 16.77
CA LYS A 101 2.75 -5.76 17.33
C LYS A 101 3.67 -6.96 17.54
N VAL A 102 4.90 -6.87 17.05
CA VAL A 102 5.92 -7.94 17.12
C VAL A 102 7.13 -7.54 17.97
N SER A 103 7.36 -6.23 18.15
CA SER A 103 8.39 -5.68 19.02
C SER A 103 7.96 -4.30 19.52
N ASP A 104 8.51 -3.88 20.65
CA ASP A 104 8.54 -2.49 21.09
C ASP A 104 9.55 -1.66 20.28
#